data_AF-A0A183AYE8-F1
#
_entry.id   AF-A0A183AYE8-F1
#
_cell.length_a   1.000
_cell.length_b   1.000
_cell.length_c   1.000
_cell.angle_alpha   90.00
_cell.angle_beta   90.00
_cell.angle_gamma   90.00
#
_symmetry.space_group_name_H-M   'P 1'
#
loop_
_entity.id
_entity.type
_entity.pdbx_description
1 polymer ?
#
loop_
_entity_poly.entity_id
_entity_poly.type
_entity_poly.pdbx_seq_one_letter_code
_entity_poly.pdbx_strand_id
1 'polypeptide(L)' 'MLGCKHALVTACQPAANGLVELFHKQLKAALKAQPESELYETLPLVQLGIRNTMKTDLKTTPAALALGCKLRF' A
#
# COMPACT_ATOMS: atom_id res chain seq x y z
N MET A 1 -20.38 12.94 12.56
CA MET A 1 -20.00 11.68 11.88
C MET A 1 -19.79 11.97 10.40
N LEU A 2 -18.73 11.44 9.76
CA LEU A 2 -18.38 11.72 8.36
C LEU A 2 -19.30 11.05 7.30
N GLY A 3 -20.43 10.46 7.68
CA GLY A 3 -21.33 9.77 6.74
C GLY A 3 -20.81 8.44 6.17
N CYS A 4 -19.68 7.93 6.67
CA CYS A 4 -19.08 6.68 6.21
C CYS A 4 -19.87 5.46 6.66
N LYS A 5 -20.01 4.46 5.78
CA LYS A 5 -20.52 3.12 6.13
C LYS A 5 -19.36 2.25 6.59
N HIS A 6 -19.41 1.77 7.83
CA HIS A 6 -18.44 0.80 8.33
C HIS A 6 -18.85 -0.61 7.90
N ALA A 7 -18.05 -1.26 7.06
CA ALA A 7 -18.24 -2.67 6.71
C ALA A 7 -17.40 -3.53 7.64
N LEU A 8 -18.05 -4.37 8.44
CA LEU A 8 -17.37 -5.39 9.24
C LEU A 8 -17.21 -6.65 8.40
N VAL A 9 -16.03 -7.23 8.48
CA VAL A 9 -15.75 -8.57 7.96
C VAL A 9 -15.95 -9.60 9.06
N THR A 10 -16.38 -10.80 8.67
CA THR A 10 -16.49 -11.93 9.59
C THR A 10 -15.17 -12.12 10.34
N ALA A 11 -15.25 -12.26 11.66
CA ALA A 11 -14.09 -12.51 12.49
C ALA A 11 -13.31 -13.73 11.97
N CYS A 12 -11.98 -13.67 12.03
CA CYS A 12 -11.08 -14.75 11.63
C CYS A 12 -11.18 -15.17 10.14
N GLN A 13 -11.60 -14.28 9.24
CA GLN A 13 -11.56 -14.52 7.79
C GLN A 13 -10.52 -13.64 7.07
N PRO A 14 -9.22 -14.01 7.10
CA PRO A 14 -8.13 -13.24 6.49
C PRO A 14 -8.33 -12.95 5.00
N ALA A 15 -8.98 -13.88 4.28
CA ALA A 15 -9.23 -13.76 2.84
C ALA A 15 -10.05 -12.51 2.49
N ALA A 16 -10.96 -12.08 3.37
CA ALA A 16 -11.80 -10.92 3.13
C ALA A 16 -10.99 -9.60 3.12
N ASN A 17 -9.81 -9.58 3.77
CA ASN A 17 -8.88 -8.46 3.77
C ASN A 17 -7.61 -8.76 2.96
N GLY A 18 -7.63 -9.78 2.10
CA GLY A 18 -6.42 -10.32 1.47
C GLY A 18 -5.58 -9.28 0.70
N LEU A 19 -6.20 -8.31 0.03
CA LEU A 19 -5.48 -7.23 -0.66
C LEU A 19 -4.77 -6.27 0.30
N VAL A 20 -5.37 -5.99 1.45
CA VAL A 20 -4.78 -5.15 2.50
C VAL A 20 -3.61 -5.88 3.16
N GLU A 21 -3.78 -7.17 3.47
CA GLU A 21 -2.71 -8.00 4.02
C GLU A 21 -1.54 -8.16 3.04
N LEU A 22 -1.81 -8.35 1.75
CA LEU A 22 -0.77 -8.40 0.72
C LEU A 22 -0.01 -7.08 0.62
N PHE A 23 -0.72 -5.95 0.67
CA PHE A 23 -0.10 -4.63 0.72
C PHE A 23 0.79 -4.47 1.97
N HIS A 24 0.31 -4.88 3.14
CA HIS A 24 1.11 -4.87 4.36
C HIS A 24 2.38 -5.72 4.25
N LYS A 25 2.28 -6.90 3.62
CA LYS A 25 3.45 -7.76 3.38
C LYS A 25 4.50 -7.05 2.52
N GLN A 26 4.09 -6.41 1.43
CA GLN A 26 4.99 -5.64 0.56
C GLN A 26 5.60 -4.45 1.29
N LEU A 27 4.80 -3.69 2.04
CA LEU A 27 5.24 -2.52 2.79
C LEU A 27 6.29 -2.90 3.84
N LYS A 28 6.00 -3.94 4.65
CA LYS A 28 6.92 -4.43 5.68
C LYS A 28 8.23 -4.94 5.08
N ALA A 29 8.18 -5.62 3.93
CA ALA A 29 9.38 -6.09 3.24
C ALA A 29 10.26 -4.92 2.75
N ALA A 30 9.65 -3.87 2.18
CA ALA A 30 10.38 -2.70 1.72
C ALA A 30 10.97 -1.88 2.88
N LEU A 31 10.23 -1.74 3.99
CA LEU A 31 10.73 -1.10 5.21
C LEU A 31 11.87 -1.88 5.86
N LYS A 32 11.81 -3.22 5.87
CA LYS A 32 12.90 -4.07 6.38
C LYS A 32 14.21 -3.93 5.60
N ALA A 33 14.14 -3.45 4.35
CA ALA A 33 15.33 -3.16 3.55
C ALA A 33 15.97 -1.80 3.88
N GLN A 34 15.35 -0.97 4.73
CA GLN A 34 15.88 0.29 5.21
C GLN A 34 16.59 0.10 6.57
N PRO A 35 17.54 0.97 6.95
CA PRO A 35 18.10 0.98 8.28
C PRO A 35 17.01 1.23 9.34
N GLU A 36 17.05 0.47 10.43
CA GLU A 36 16.00 0.47 11.46
C GLU A 36 15.86 1.83 12.17
N SER A 37 16.92 2.62 12.21
CA SER A 37 16.93 3.99 12.75
C SER A 37 16.11 4.99 11.93
N GLU A 38 15.82 4.71 10.65
CA GLU A 38 15.22 5.67 9.71
C GLU A 38 13.83 5.25 9.22
N LEU A 39 13.20 4.25 9.84
CA LEU A 39 11.92 3.69 9.38
C LEU A 39 10.82 4.76 9.21
N TYR A 40 10.76 5.73 10.12
CA TYR A 40 9.78 6.82 10.05
C TYR A 40 10.09 7.83 8.94
N GLU A 41 11.37 8.12 8.73
CA GLU A 41 11.84 9.09 7.71
C GLU A 41 11.74 8.50 6.30
N THR A 42 11.96 7.20 6.17
CA THR A 42 11.89 6.47 4.90
C THR A 42 10.47 6.04 4.54
N LEU A 43 9.52 6.04 5.49
CA LEU A 43 8.14 5.61 5.25
C LEU A 43 7.46 6.35 4.08
N PRO A 44 7.52 7.69 3.97
CA PRO A 44 6.92 8.40 2.84
C PRO A 44 7.54 7.99 1.51
N LEU A 45 8.87 7.78 1.47
CA LEU A 45 9.60 7.37 0.28
C LEU A 45 9.25 5.94 -0.15
N VAL A 46 9.17 5.02 0.80
CA VAL A 46 8.75 3.64 0.55
C VAL A 46 7.31 3.60 0.02
N GLN A 47 6.39 4.34 0.64
CA GLN A 47 5.01 4.43 0.14
C GLN A 47 4.92 5.05 -1.24
N LEU A 48 5.73 6.08 -1.53
CA LEU A 48 5.83 6.69 -2.86
C LEU A 48 6.30 5.65 -3.89
N GLY A 49 7.37 4.90 -3.56
CA GLY A 49 7.87 3.81 -4.40
C GLY A 49 6.78 2.79 -4.72
N ILE A 50 6.10 2.25 -3.69
CA ILE A 50 5.03 1.25 -3.88
C ILE A 50 3.91 1.79 -4.79
N ARG A 51 3.54 3.06 -4.67
CA ARG A 51 2.51 3.68 -5.52
C ARG A 51 2.94 3.87 -6.98
N ASN A 52 4.25 3.99 -7.24
CA ASN A 52 4.82 4.14 -8.57
C ASN A 52 5.30 2.81 -9.19
N THR A 53 5.37 1.72 -8.43
CA THR A 53 5.75 0.41 -8.96
C THR A 53 4.69 -0.11 -9.92
N MET A 54 5.12 -0.60 -11.08
CA MET A 54 4.25 -1.26 -12.05
C MET A 54 3.69 -2.56 -11.46
N LYS A 55 2.37 -2.69 -11.39
CA LYS A 55 1.71 -3.98 -11.21
C LYS A 55 1.61 -4.65 -12.56
N THR A 56 2.42 -5.69 -12.79
CA THR A 56 2.49 -6.44 -14.05
C THR A 56 1.12 -7.01 -14.44
N ASP A 57 0.37 -7.53 -13.47
CA ASP A 57 -0.95 -8.14 -13.69
C ASP A 57 -1.97 -7.13 -14.22
N LEU A 58 -1.83 -5.85 -13.81
CA LEU A 58 -2.71 -4.75 -14.20
C LEU A 58 -2.12 -3.87 -15.30
N LYS A 59 -0.87 -4.12 -15.71
CA LYS A 59 -0.09 -3.30 -16.66
C LYS A 59 -0.11 -1.79 -16.35
N THR A 60 -0.24 -1.42 -15.07
CA THR A 60 -0.32 -0.02 -14.61
C THR A 60 0.27 0.15 -13.21
N THR A 61 0.45 1.38 -12.74
CA THR A 61 0.87 1.68 -11.37
C THR A 61 -0.35 2.01 -10.49
N PRO A 62 -0.27 1.78 -9.16
CA PRO A 62 -1.35 2.19 -8.25
C PRO A 62 -1.68 3.69 -8.34
N ALA A 63 -0.67 4.55 -8.47
CA ALA A 63 -0.86 5.99 -8.65
C ALA A 63 -1.62 6.33 -9.93
N ALA A 64 -1.23 5.72 -11.06
CA ALA A 64 -1.90 5.95 -12.33
C ALA A 64 -3.34 5.45 -12.30
N LEU A 65 -3.61 4.32 -11.63
CA LEU A 65 -4.95 3.77 -11.49
C LEU A 65 -5.86 4.64 -10.61
N ALA A 66 -5.34 5.20 -9.52
CA ALA A 66 -6.14 5.97 -8.56
C ALA A 66 -6.29 7.46 -8.94
N LEU A 67 -5.25 8.07 -9.50
CA LEU A 67 -5.15 9.51 -9.74
C LEU A 67 -5.02 9.88 -11.23
N GLY A 68 -4.89 8.90 -12.12
CA GLY A 68 -4.65 9.14 -13.55
C GLY A 68 -3.25 9.65 -13.88
N CYS A 69 -2.33 9.73 -12.91
CA CYS A 69 -0.99 10.26 -13.11
C CYS A 69 0.07 9.48 -12.31
N LYS A 70 1.34 9.67 -12.68
CA LYS A 70 2.49 9.16 -11.92
C LYS A 70 2.86 10.17 -10.84
N LEU A 71 3.26 9.70 -9.67
CA LEU A 71 3.76 10.57 -8.60
C LEU A 71 5.21 10.98 -8.89
N ARG A 72 5.57 12.22 -8.57
CA ARG A 72 6.92 12.78 -8.76
C ARG A 72 7.70 12.79 -7.46
N PHE A 73 9.03 12.73 -7.57
CA PHE A 73 9.98 13.00 -6.49
C PHE A 73 10.25 14.50 -6.40
#